data_AF-A0A965W9D1-F1
#
_entry.id   AF-A0A965W9D1-F1
#
_cell.length_a   1.000
_cell.length_b   1.000
_cell.length_c   1.000
_cell.angle_alpha   90.00
_cell.angle_beta   90.00
_cell.angle_gamma   90.00
#
_symmetry.space_group_name_H-M   'P 1'
#
loop_
_entity.id
_entity.type
_entity.pdbx_description
1 polymer ?
#
loop_
_entity_poly.entity_id
_entity_poly.type
_entity_poly.pdbx_seq_one_letter_code
_entity_poly.pdbx_strand_id
1 'polypeptide(L)'
;MFLANDPWVGAAHQQDVMLICPVFHEGELFCWVTNCLHQYDIGGITPSSFCLAAESAYEEGILLPPVKIIENGEIRRDIEELYLRASRKPEAVALDFRAQLAGNNTAKARVEALLKRYGADVVKAVMRKILNDGELAFKEKMKRLPDGKWRDRTYVECCRPGDRRSHRVMLSLEKKGHHLIFRNEGTAEQDGAMNATYSGWRGSIMVALNQLLCWDQYFAIGGALRHVSFDATPGTMNCANFPASVSTAPVQAMEISLYPTYNVLSKMIFSDTKMREDIMCIGGTSQWPATIFRGTDQWGDPFGYLLVDPIGGAIG
;
A
#
# COMPACT_ATOMS: atom_id res chain seq x y z
N MET A 1 -11.76 -14.81 10.21
CA MET A 1 -11.06 -13.68 9.54
C MET A 1 -9.81 -13.35 10.33
N PHE A 2 -8.81 -12.77 9.67
CA PHE A 2 -7.51 -12.44 10.26
C PHE A 2 -7.28 -10.93 10.24
N LEU A 3 -6.78 -10.39 11.34
CA LEU A 3 -6.32 -9.01 11.45
C LEU A 3 -4.80 -9.00 11.26
N ALA A 4 -4.27 -8.03 10.52
CA ALA A 4 -2.83 -7.84 10.36
C ALA A 4 -2.49 -6.38 10.08
N ASN A 5 -1.37 -5.90 10.59
CA ASN A 5 -0.86 -4.56 10.30
C ASN A 5 0.67 -4.48 10.29
N ASP A 6 1.35 -5.62 10.39
CA ASP A 6 2.81 -5.69 10.37
C ASP A 6 3.36 -5.30 8.97
N PRO A 7 4.15 -4.22 8.85
CA PRO A 7 4.72 -3.77 7.57
C PRO A 7 5.75 -4.72 6.99
N TRP A 8 6.38 -5.57 7.81
CA TRP A 8 7.30 -6.62 7.35
C TRP A 8 6.57 -7.87 6.83
N VAL A 9 5.26 -7.97 7.08
CA VAL A 9 4.40 -9.02 6.52
C VAL A 9 3.59 -8.52 5.32
N GLY A 10 3.30 -7.21 5.22
CA GLY A 10 2.70 -6.65 4.01
C GLY A 10 1.91 -5.35 4.17
N ALA A 11 1.73 -4.85 5.39
CA ALA A 11 1.11 -3.53 5.57
C ALA A 11 2.00 -2.40 5.01
N ALA A 12 1.42 -1.24 4.75
CA ALA A 12 2.17 -0.06 4.32
C ALA A 12 2.88 0.59 5.51
N HIS A 13 2.15 0.77 6.60
CA HIS A 13 2.65 1.02 7.95
C HIS A 13 1.61 0.49 8.96
N GLN A 14 1.88 0.62 10.26
CA GLN A 14 1.11 -0.04 11.31
C GLN A 14 -0.35 0.45 11.37
N GLN A 15 -0.65 1.70 11.02
CA GLN A 15 -2.02 2.21 11.08
C GLN A 15 -2.89 1.68 9.93
N ASP A 16 -2.30 1.16 8.86
CA ASP A 16 -3.02 0.56 7.73
C ASP A 16 -3.36 -0.90 8.03
N VAL A 17 -4.46 -1.10 8.76
CA VAL A 17 -4.85 -2.40 9.30
C VAL A 17 -5.72 -3.16 8.29
N MET A 18 -5.28 -4.38 7.96
CA MET A 18 -5.98 -5.30 7.07
C MET A 18 -6.89 -6.24 7.83
N LEU A 19 -8.12 -6.42 7.33
CA LEU A 19 -9.01 -7.51 7.74
C LEU A 19 -9.18 -8.47 6.58
N ILE A 20 -8.69 -9.69 6.75
CA ILE A 20 -8.59 -10.71 5.70
C ILE A 20 -9.64 -11.80 5.94
N CYS A 21 -10.56 -11.94 4.99
CA CYS A 21 -11.72 -12.82 5.06
C CYS A 21 -11.61 -13.99 4.07
N PRO A 22 -11.47 -15.24 4.55
CA PRO A 22 -11.58 -16.40 3.67
C PRO A 22 -13.05 -16.65 3.30
N VAL A 23 -13.30 -17.02 2.05
CA VAL A 23 -14.60 -17.46 1.54
C VAL A 23 -14.49 -18.94 1.18
N PHE A 24 -15.31 -19.76 1.82
CA PHE A 24 -15.35 -21.21 1.60
C PHE A 24 -16.55 -21.60 0.75
N HIS A 25 -16.41 -22.65 -0.06
CA HIS A 25 -17.48 -23.28 -0.81
C HIS A 25 -17.31 -24.80 -0.69
N GLU A 26 -18.36 -25.51 -0.28
CA GLU A 26 -18.33 -26.98 -0.12
C GLU A 26 -17.18 -27.50 0.77
N GLY A 27 -16.82 -26.73 1.81
CA GLY A 27 -15.75 -27.08 2.75
C GLY A 27 -14.34 -26.71 2.27
N GLU A 28 -14.18 -26.22 1.04
CA GLU A 28 -12.89 -25.83 0.47
C GLU A 28 -12.73 -24.30 0.40
N LEU A 29 -11.50 -23.82 0.53
CA LEU A 29 -11.18 -22.40 0.38
C LEU A 29 -11.34 -21.99 -1.09
N PHE A 30 -12.32 -21.14 -1.37
CA PHE A 30 -12.60 -20.66 -2.72
C PHE A 30 -11.76 -19.42 -3.06
N CYS A 31 -11.83 -18.38 -2.23
CA CYS A 31 -11.05 -17.15 -2.41
C CYS A 31 -10.85 -16.40 -1.10
N TRP A 32 -10.10 -15.30 -1.17
CA TRP A 32 -9.97 -14.32 -0.11
C TRP A 32 -10.61 -13.01 -0.52
N VAL A 33 -11.23 -12.35 0.44
CA VAL A 33 -11.70 -10.97 0.37
C VAL A 33 -10.96 -10.20 1.45
N THR A 34 -10.52 -8.99 1.16
CA THR A 34 -9.81 -8.17 2.13
C THR A 34 -10.20 -6.71 1.99
N ASN A 35 -10.10 -5.98 3.09
CA ASN A 35 -10.06 -4.53 3.09
C ASN A 35 -8.91 -4.07 3.98
N CYS A 36 -8.48 -2.83 3.76
CA CYS A 36 -7.49 -2.14 4.56
C CYS A 36 -8.10 -0.79 4.95
N LEU A 37 -8.04 -0.45 6.23
CA LEU A 37 -8.46 0.86 6.74
C LEU A 37 -7.31 1.46 7.54
N HIS A 38 -7.09 2.74 7.31
CA HIS A 38 -6.21 3.54 8.12
C HIS A 38 -6.89 3.81 9.47
N GLN A 39 -6.34 3.26 10.53
CA GLN A 39 -6.87 3.40 11.87
C GLN A 39 -6.56 4.78 12.42
N TYR A 40 -7.48 5.27 13.24
CA TYR A 40 -7.28 6.54 13.93
C TYR A 40 -6.01 6.53 14.80
N ASP A 41 -5.83 5.45 15.55
CA ASP A 41 -4.73 5.31 16.48
C ASP A 41 -4.53 3.88 16.98
N ILE A 42 -3.31 3.36 16.90
CA ILE A 42 -2.95 2.03 17.42
C ILE A 42 -1.67 2.05 18.29
N GLY A 43 -1.42 3.18 18.98
CA GLY A 43 -0.32 3.31 19.92
C GLY A 43 0.93 4.00 19.35
N GLY A 44 2.07 3.75 19.98
CA GLY A 44 3.34 4.44 19.71
C GLY A 44 3.64 5.60 20.66
N ILE A 45 4.86 6.13 20.56
CA ILE A 45 5.39 7.14 21.51
C ILE A 45 4.77 8.53 21.35
N THR A 46 4.04 8.78 20.27
CA THR A 46 3.31 10.05 20.09
C THR A 46 1.85 9.84 19.69
N PRO A 47 0.95 10.77 20.06
CA PRO A 47 -0.45 10.66 19.65
C PRO A 47 -0.69 10.67 18.13
N SER A 48 -1.74 10.00 17.67
CA SER A 48 -2.14 9.89 16.25
C SER A 48 -1.29 8.92 15.39
N SER A 49 -1.51 8.98 14.07
CA SER A 49 -1.06 8.03 13.07
C SER A 49 0.47 8.01 12.85
N PHE A 50 1.05 9.18 12.55
CA PHE A 50 2.45 9.30 12.11
C PHE A 50 3.39 9.85 13.20
N CYS A 51 4.53 9.20 13.44
CA CYS A 51 5.55 9.62 14.39
C CYS A 51 6.86 9.98 13.68
N LEU A 52 7.09 11.27 13.45
CA LEU A 52 8.30 11.77 12.78
C LEU A 52 9.60 11.49 13.55
N ALA A 53 9.52 11.35 14.87
CA ALA A 53 10.67 11.15 15.74
C ALA A 53 10.96 9.67 16.04
N ALA A 54 10.17 8.73 15.48
CA ALA A 54 10.40 7.30 15.72
C ALA A 54 11.72 6.85 15.06
N GLU A 55 12.62 6.32 15.88
CA GLU A 55 13.92 5.79 15.45
C GLU A 55 13.85 4.31 15.07
N SER A 56 12.83 3.59 15.56
CA SER A 56 12.60 2.19 15.25
C SER A 56 11.13 1.82 15.31
N ALA A 57 10.80 0.66 14.73
CA ALA A 57 9.48 0.05 14.78
C ALA A 57 8.91 -0.10 16.20
N TYR A 58 9.78 -0.19 17.22
CA TYR A 58 9.40 -0.36 18.61
C TYR A 58 8.85 0.93 19.25
N GLU A 59 9.05 2.07 18.62
CA GLU A 59 8.53 3.36 19.05
C GLU A 59 7.18 3.69 18.39
N GLU A 60 6.72 2.82 17.50
CA GLU A 60 5.51 3.01 16.71
C GLU A 60 4.31 2.23 17.27
N GLY A 61 3.21 2.18 16.50
CA GLY A 61 2.04 1.39 16.83
C GLY A 61 2.34 -0.11 16.92
N ILE A 62 1.45 -0.84 17.56
CA ILE A 62 1.60 -2.29 17.74
C ILE A 62 1.78 -3.03 16.40
N LEU A 63 2.68 -4.01 16.38
CA LEU A 63 2.90 -4.90 15.24
C LEU A 63 2.13 -6.20 15.44
N LEU A 64 1.06 -6.36 14.67
CA LEU A 64 0.23 -7.55 14.64
C LEU A 64 0.55 -8.33 13.36
N PRO A 65 1.24 -9.48 13.47
CA PRO A 65 1.24 -10.46 12.38
C PRO A 65 -0.21 -10.95 12.15
N PRO A 66 -0.48 -11.70 11.07
CA PRO A 66 -1.81 -12.24 10.82
C PRO A 66 -2.35 -13.07 11.99
N VAL A 67 -3.28 -12.51 12.75
CA VAL A 67 -3.93 -13.15 13.90
C VAL A 67 -5.41 -13.36 13.64
N LYS A 68 -5.94 -14.54 14.00
CA LYS A 68 -7.37 -14.82 13.84
C LYS A 68 -8.17 -14.01 14.87
N ILE A 69 -8.93 -13.02 14.40
CA ILE A 69 -9.80 -12.16 15.24
C ILE A 69 -11.29 -12.49 15.11
N ILE A 70 -11.72 -13.12 14.01
CA ILE A 70 -13.09 -13.64 13.86
C ILE A 70 -13.03 -15.16 13.76
N GLU A 71 -13.71 -15.85 14.66
CA GLU A 71 -13.82 -17.31 14.71
C GLU A 71 -15.30 -17.71 14.75
N ASN A 72 -15.71 -18.63 13.87
CA ASN A 72 -17.11 -19.08 13.75
C ASN A 72 -18.14 -17.93 13.58
N GLY A 73 -17.72 -16.81 12.98
CA GLY A 73 -18.57 -15.63 12.79
C GLY A 73 -18.61 -14.68 13.99
N GLU A 74 -17.94 -15.03 15.09
CA GLU A 74 -17.90 -14.25 16.32
C GLU A 74 -16.54 -13.57 16.49
N ILE A 75 -16.56 -12.39 17.12
CA ILE A 75 -15.34 -11.66 17.45
C ILE A 75 -14.66 -12.31 18.64
N ARG A 76 -13.38 -12.62 18.49
CA ARG A 76 -12.50 -13.02 19.59
C ARG A 76 -12.23 -11.83 20.49
N ARG A 77 -12.99 -11.76 21.59
CA ARG A 77 -12.96 -10.67 22.58
C ARG A 77 -11.59 -10.46 23.20
N ASP A 78 -10.86 -11.53 23.46
CA ASP A 78 -9.48 -11.50 23.96
C ASP A 78 -8.51 -10.78 23.02
N ILE A 79 -8.64 -11.00 21.70
CA ILE A 79 -7.82 -10.33 20.69
C ILE A 79 -8.29 -8.91 20.45
N GLU A 80 -9.60 -8.67 20.40
CA GLU A 80 -10.15 -7.33 20.27
C GLU A 80 -9.73 -6.44 21.45
N GLU A 81 -9.80 -6.94 22.67
CA GLU A 81 -9.40 -6.18 23.86
C GLU A 81 -7.91 -5.85 23.84
N LEU A 82 -7.04 -6.78 23.42
CA LEU A 82 -5.61 -6.51 23.19
C LEU A 82 -5.40 -5.40 22.14
N TYR A 83 -6.10 -5.51 21.01
CA TYR A 83 -6.00 -4.56 19.90
C TYR A 83 -6.44 -3.15 20.30
N LEU A 84 -7.63 -3.03 20.92
CA LEU A 84 -8.18 -1.75 21.33
C LEU A 84 -7.38 -1.12 22.47
N ARG A 85 -6.80 -1.93 23.36
CA ARG A 85 -5.98 -1.44 24.49
C ARG A 85 -4.74 -0.66 24.06
N ALA A 86 -4.24 -0.88 22.85
CA ALA A 86 -3.11 -0.13 22.30
C ALA A 86 -3.48 1.31 21.91
N SER A 87 -4.76 1.61 21.75
CA SER A 87 -5.25 2.90 21.28
C SER A 87 -5.55 3.88 22.40
N ARG A 88 -5.31 5.16 22.14
CA ARG A 88 -5.79 6.30 22.95
C ARG A 88 -7.25 6.66 22.65
N LYS A 89 -7.84 6.14 21.56
CA LYS A 89 -9.26 6.29 21.20
C LYS A 89 -9.86 4.92 20.83
N PRO A 90 -9.97 3.98 21.79
CA PRO A 90 -10.40 2.60 21.53
C PRO A 90 -11.81 2.53 20.93
N GLU A 91 -12.71 3.45 21.24
CA GLU A 91 -14.07 3.49 20.67
C GLU A 91 -14.06 3.76 19.17
N ALA A 92 -13.20 4.68 18.71
CA ALA A 92 -13.06 5.00 17.29
C ALA A 92 -12.48 3.81 16.52
N VAL A 93 -11.42 3.20 17.04
CA VAL A 93 -10.81 2.00 16.46
C VAL A 93 -11.79 0.82 16.44
N ALA A 94 -12.62 0.67 17.48
CA ALA A 94 -13.66 -0.34 17.48
C ALA A 94 -14.68 -0.11 16.36
N LEU A 95 -15.11 1.14 16.13
CA LEU A 95 -16.01 1.49 15.04
C LEU A 95 -15.38 1.22 13.66
N ASP A 96 -14.11 1.58 13.46
CA ASP A 96 -13.36 1.28 12.23
C ASP A 96 -13.31 -0.24 12.00
N PHE A 97 -12.97 -1.02 13.01
CA PHE A 97 -12.96 -2.49 12.91
C PHE A 97 -14.35 -3.06 12.59
N ARG A 98 -15.43 -2.52 13.18
CA ARG A 98 -16.80 -2.92 12.82
C ARG A 98 -17.13 -2.58 11.36
N ALA A 99 -16.68 -1.43 10.85
CA ALA A 99 -16.85 -1.05 9.45
C ALA A 99 -16.10 -2.01 8.51
N GLN A 100 -14.85 -2.38 8.84
CA GLN A 100 -14.10 -3.41 8.11
C GLN A 100 -14.83 -4.75 8.08
N LEU A 101 -15.35 -5.19 9.22
CA LEU A 101 -16.09 -6.45 9.33
C LEU A 101 -17.36 -6.43 8.47
N ALA A 102 -18.12 -5.33 8.52
CA ALA A 102 -19.33 -5.16 7.71
C ALA A 102 -19.02 -5.18 6.20
N GLY A 103 -17.94 -4.50 5.77
CA GLY A 103 -17.48 -4.50 4.38
C GLY A 103 -17.11 -5.89 3.89
N ASN A 104 -16.31 -6.62 4.67
CA ASN A 104 -15.92 -7.99 4.33
C ASN A 104 -17.08 -8.97 4.31
N ASN A 105 -18.00 -8.89 5.28
CA ASN A 105 -19.20 -9.73 5.29
C ASN A 105 -20.07 -9.45 4.06
N THR A 106 -20.22 -8.19 3.68
CA THR A 106 -20.97 -7.80 2.46
C THR A 106 -20.32 -8.38 1.21
N ALA A 107 -19.00 -8.21 1.05
CA ALA A 107 -18.28 -8.75 -0.09
C ALA A 107 -18.28 -10.28 -0.13
N LYS A 108 -18.13 -10.96 1.02
CA LYS A 108 -18.29 -12.42 1.14
C LYS A 108 -19.68 -12.87 0.67
N ALA A 109 -20.75 -12.25 1.16
CA ALA A 109 -22.12 -12.58 0.77
C ALA A 109 -22.36 -12.38 -0.74
N ARG A 110 -21.73 -11.37 -1.35
CA ARG A 110 -21.78 -11.15 -2.81
C ARG A 110 -21.08 -12.26 -3.58
N VAL A 111 -19.93 -12.73 -3.11
CA VAL A 111 -19.23 -13.89 -3.70
C VAL A 111 -20.10 -15.14 -3.58
N GLU A 112 -20.65 -15.42 -2.40
CA GLU A 112 -21.55 -16.58 -2.18
C GLU A 112 -22.79 -16.53 -3.08
N ALA A 113 -23.36 -15.34 -3.31
CA ALA A 113 -24.46 -15.16 -4.25
C ALA A 113 -24.06 -15.46 -5.71
N LEU A 114 -22.84 -15.09 -6.12
CA LEU A 114 -22.30 -15.46 -7.44
C LEU A 114 -22.12 -16.98 -7.56
N LEU A 115 -21.58 -17.62 -6.52
CA LEU A 115 -21.41 -19.08 -6.48
C LEU A 115 -22.75 -19.80 -6.59
N LYS A 116 -23.77 -19.35 -5.84
CA LYS A 116 -25.13 -19.92 -5.91
C LYS A 116 -25.75 -19.75 -7.30
N ARG A 117 -25.52 -18.61 -7.96
CA ARG A 117 -26.16 -18.30 -9.25
C ARG A 117 -25.47 -18.96 -10.44
N TYR A 118 -24.14 -19.04 -10.43
CA TYR A 118 -23.35 -19.42 -11.59
C TYR A 118 -22.54 -20.70 -11.40
N GLY A 119 -22.39 -21.21 -10.17
CA GLY A 119 -21.53 -22.34 -9.83
C GLY A 119 -20.06 -21.94 -9.68
N ALA A 120 -19.33 -22.68 -8.86
CA ALA A 120 -17.93 -22.40 -8.52
C ALA A 120 -17.00 -22.43 -9.74
N ASP A 121 -17.17 -23.39 -10.64
CA ASP A 121 -16.34 -23.54 -11.83
C ASP A 121 -16.42 -22.33 -12.76
N VAL A 122 -17.63 -21.82 -12.99
CA VAL A 122 -17.86 -20.64 -13.83
C VAL A 122 -17.24 -19.41 -13.18
N VAL A 123 -17.48 -19.19 -11.88
CA VAL A 123 -16.90 -18.04 -11.17
C VAL A 123 -15.37 -18.11 -11.19
N LYS A 124 -14.76 -19.27 -10.94
CA LYS A 124 -13.30 -19.44 -11.06
C LYS A 124 -12.79 -19.23 -12.48
N ALA A 125 -13.51 -19.70 -13.49
CA ALA A 125 -13.15 -19.49 -14.89
C ALA A 125 -13.14 -17.99 -15.22
N VAL A 126 -14.13 -17.23 -14.76
CA VAL A 126 -14.17 -15.77 -14.92
C VAL A 126 -13.02 -15.09 -14.19
N MET A 127 -12.73 -15.46 -12.94
CA MET A 127 -11.59 -14.90 -12.19
C MET A 127 -10.26 -15.14 -12.93
N ARG A 128 -10.04 -16.34 -13.48
CA ARG A 128 -8.86 -16.65 -14.29
C ARG A 128 -8.85 -15.86 -15.59
N LYS A 129 -10.01 -15.72 -16.24
CA LYS A 129 -10.15 -14.95 -17.48
C LYS A 129 -9.79 -13.47 -17.28
N ILE A 130 -10.23 -12.85 -16.18
CA ILE A 130 -9.85 -11.46 -15.84
C ILE A 130 -8.32 -11.31 -15.80
N LEU A 131 -7.62 -12.24 -15.13
CA LEU A 131 -6.15 -12.23 -15.07
C LEU A 131 -5.51 -12.46 -16.44
N ASN A 132 -6.03 -13.40 -17.24
CA ASN A 132 -5.46 -13.71 -18.54
C ASN A 132 -5.70 -12.59 -19.57
N ASP A 133 -6.87 -11.96 -19.55
CA ASP A 133 -7.20 -10.82 -20.41
C ASP A 133 -6.33 -9.60 -20.04
N GLY A 134 -6.14 -9.33 -18.75
CA GLY A 134 -5.23 -8.28 -18.28
C GLY A 134 -3.76 -8.56 -18.66
N GLU A 135 -3.31 -9.82 -18.57
CA GLU A 135 -1.98 -10.21 -19.06
C GLU A 135 -1.82 -9.97 -20.56
N LEU A 136 -2.81 -10.35 -21.36
CA LEU A 136 -2.80 -10.14 -22.81
C LEU A 136 -2.75 -8.65 -23.14
N ALA A 137 -3.62 -7.84 -22.54
CA ALA A 137 -3.65 -6.38 -22.74
C ALA A 137 -2.30 -5.73 -22.38
N PHE A 138 -1.69 -6.15 -21.27
CA PHE A 138 -0.36 -5.68 -20.88
C PHE A 138 0.72 -6.06 -21.90
N LYS A 139 0.74 -7.32 -22.37
CA LYS A 139 1.68 -7.79 -23.39
C LYS A 139 1.57 -7.03 -24.70
N GLU A 140 0.35 -6.74 -25.15
CA GLU A 140 0.13 -5.94 -26.36
C GLU A 140 0.71 -4.53 -26.23
N LYS A 141 0.56 -3.88 -25.06
CA LYS A 141 1.24 -2.60 -24.78
C LYS A 141 2.76 -2.76 -24.80
N MET A 142 3.30 -3.81 -24.18
CA MET A 142 4.75 -4.04 -24.15
C MET A 142 5.37 -4.29 -25.53
N LYS A 143 4.63 -4.87 -26.49
CA LYS A 143 5.11 -5.04 -27.89
C LYS A 143 5.39 -3.72 -28.60
N ARG A 144 4.69 -2.67 -28.22
CA ARG A 144 4.80 -1.33 -28.82
C ARG A 144 6.00 -0.54 -28.30
N LEU A 145 6.47 -0.89 -27.10
CA LEU A 145 7.53 -0.18 -26.41
C LEU A 145 8.88 -0.85 -26.69
N PRO A 146 9.97 -0.08 -26.84
CA PRO A 146 11.30 -0.65 -27.07
C PRO A 146 11.80 -1.40 -25.84
N ASP A 147 12.68 -2.38 -26.04
CA ASP A 147 13.51 -2.87 -24.95
C ASP A 147 14.56 -1.81 -24.59
N GLY A 148 14.86 -1.66 -23.30
CA GLY A 148 15.69 -0.56 -22.86
C GLY A 148 15.87 -0.48 -21.35
N LYS A 149 16.63 0.55 -20.94
CA LYS A 149 16.89 0.87 -19.54
C LYS A 149 16.64 2.36 -19.31
N TRP A 150 15.81 2.66 -18.33
CA TRP A 150 15.49 4.02 -17.91
C TRP A 150 15.82 4.17 -16.44
N ARG A 151 16.31 5.36 -16.09
CA ARG A 151 16.65 5.69 -14.71
C ARG A 151 16.12 7.06 -14.38
N ASP A 152 15.75 7.21 -13.12
CA ASP A 152 15.38 8.48 -12.55
C ASP A 152 15.89 8.58 -11.11
N ARG A 153 16.08 9.82 -10.68
CA ARG A 153 16.51 10.13 -9.32
C ARG A 153 15.70 11.32 -8.81
N THR A 154 15.34 11.24 -7.55
CA THR A 154 14.76 12.36 -6.81
C THR A 154 15.36 12.39 -5.40
N TYR A 155 14.89 13.32 -4.57
CA TYR A 155 15.38 13.50 -3.21
C TYR A 155 14.20 13.74 -2.27
N VAL A 156 14.35 13.25 -1.04
CA VAL A 156 13.47 13.59 0.09
C VAL A 156 14.32 14.17 1.20
N GLU A 157 13.78 15.09 1.97
CA GLU A 157 14.50 15.77 3.04
C GLU A 157 13.90 15.39 4.39
N CYS A 158 14.69 15.56 5.45
CA CYS A 158 14.25 15.46 6.84
C CYS A 158 13.73 14.06 7.24
N CYS A 159 14.63 13.13 7.58
CA CYS A 159 14.23 11.81 8.09
C CYS A 159 13.72 11.82 9.55
N ARG A 160 13.95 12.93 10.27
CA ARG A 160 13.52 13.18 11.66
C ARG A 160 13.53 14.69 11.98
N PRO A 161 12.92 15.14 13.08
CA PRO A 161 12.98 16.54 13.50
C PRO A 161 14.42 17.06 13.61
N GLY A 162 14.70 18.19 12.97
CA GLY A 162 16.01 18.84 12.99
C GLY A 162 17.02 18.31 11.97
N ASP A 163 16.77 17.19 11.30
CA ASP A 163 17.57 16.77 10.14
C ASP A 163 17.36 17.76 8.99
N ARG A 164 18.46 18.10 8.32
CA ARG A 164 18.49 19.03 7.17
C ARG A 164 19.14 18.40 5.94
N ARG A 165 19.42 17.09 5.99
CA ARG A 165 20.02 16.36 4.87
C ARG A 165 18.96 16.03 3.82
N SER A 166 19.40 15.97 2.57
CA SER A 166 18.64 15.40 1.46
C SER A 166 19.08 13.95 1.22
N HIS A 167 18.11 13.06 1.10
CA HIS A 167 18.28 11.63 0.93
C HIS A 167 17.89 11.25 -0.49
N ARG A 168 18.81 10.58 -1.20
CA ARG A 168 18.62 10.24 -2.61
C ARG A 168 17.66 9.06 -2.76
N VAL A 169 16.72 9.18 -3.69
CA VAL A 169 15.80 8.10 -4.09
C VAL A 169 16.08 7.75 -5.55
N MET A 170 16.40 6.49 -5.80
CA MET A 170 16.76 5.99 -7.13
C MET A 170 15.72 4.97 -7.60
N LEU A 171 15.40 5.03 -8.89
CA LEU A 171 14.69 3.95 -9.56
C LEU A 171 15.29 3.67 -10.93
N SER A 172 15.53 2.40 -11.21
CA SER A 172 15.89 1.90 -12.54
C SER A 172 14.81 0.94 -13.03
N LEU A 173 14.38 1.15 -14.27
CA LEU A 173 13.50 0.26 -15.02
C LEU A 173 14.28 -0.37 -16.17
N GLU A 174 14.23 -1.68 -16.30
CA GLU A 174 14.70 -2.42 -17.47
C GLU A 174 13.52 -3.17 -18.10
N LYS A 175 13.33 -3.00 -19.42
CA LYS A 175 12.36 -3.78 -20.19
C LYS A 175 13.09 -4.79 -21.08
N LYS A 176 12.64 -6.04 -21.04
CA LYS A 176 13.08 -7.15 -21.91
C LYS A 176 11.88 -7.91 -22.46
N GLY A 177 11.59 -7.79 -23.74
CA GLY A 177 10.39 -8.34 -24.37
C GLY A 177 9.13 -7.79 -23.72
N HIS A 178 8.43 -8.63 -22.95
CA HIS A 178 7.23 -8.23 -22.20
C HIS A 178 7.50 -7.97 -20.72
N HIS A 179 8.73 -8.16 -20.25
CA HIS A 179 9.06 -8.18 -18.83
C HIS A 179 9.65 -6.85 -18.38
N LEU A 180 9.11 -6.30 -17.30
CA LEU A 180 9.62 -5.10 -16.63
C LEU A 180 10.34 -5.47 -15.34
N ILE A 181 11.54 -4.93 -15.12
CA ILE A 181 12.34 -5.17 -13.93
C ILE A 181 12.64 -3.82 -13.26
N PHE A 182 12.14 -3.64 -12.05
CA PHE A 182 12.35 -2.46 -11.23
C PHE A 182 13.44 -2.71 -10.20
N ARG A 183 14.34 -1.73 -10.02
CA ARG A 183 15.43 -1.73 -9.03
C ARG A 183 15.55 -0.38 -8.35
N ASN A 184 16.00 -0.36 -7.11
CA ASN A 184 16.23 0.85 -6.32
C ASN A 184 17.71 1.08 -5.95
N GLU A 185 18.64 0.36 -6.59
CA GLU A 185 20.08 0.51 -6.38
C GLU A 185 20.51 1.99 -6.40
N GLY A 186 21.27 2.39 -5.37
CA GLY A 186 21.74 3.77 -5.19
C GLY A 186 20.79 4.66 -4.39
N THR A 187 19.61 4.18 -3.98
CA THR A 187 18.78 4.83 -2.97
C THR A 187 19.54 4.92 -1.64
N ALA A 188 19.32 5.98 -0.88
CA ALA A 188 19.91 6.19 0.43
C ALA A 188 19.61 5.02 1.39
N GLU A 189 20.50 4.81 2.36
CA GLU A 189 20.30 3.85 3.44
C GLU A 189 19.06 4.21 4.27
N GLN A 190 18.47 3.20 4.89
CA GLN A 190 17.35 3.40 5.82
C GLN A 190 17.77 4.32 6.98
N ASP A 191 16.94 5.31 7.32
CA ASP A 191 17.25 6.27 8.39
C ASP A 191 15.99 6.93 8.94
N GLY A 192 15.95 7.21 10.25
CA GLY A 192 14.82 7.87 10.92
C GLY A 192 13.46 7.21 10.65
N ALA A 193 12.40 8.01 10.55
CA ALA A 193 11.03 7.53 10.39
C ALA A 193 10.53 7.37 8.95
N MET A 194 11.32 7.88 7.99
CA MET A 194 10.89 8.03 6.60
C MET A 194 10.82 6.75 5.79
N ASN A 195 11.13 5.59 6.37
CA ASN A 195 11.41 4.39 5.60
C ASN A 195 10.14 3.67 5.14
N ALA A 196 10.25 2.83 4.11
CA ALA A 196 9.25 1.86 3.71
C ALA A 196 9.86 0.46 3.62
N THR A 197 9.05 -0.56 3.94
CA THR A 197 9.42 -1.96 3.69
C THR A 197 9.29 -2.30 2.20
N TYR A 198 9.70 -3.51 1.83
CA TYR A 198 9.54 -4.02 0.46
C TYR A 198 8.09 -3.94 -0.06
N SER A 199 7.09 -4.23 0.79
CA SER A 199 5.67 -4.14 0.41
C SER A 199 5.27 -2.72 0.06
N GLY A 200 5.73 -1.73 0.85
CA GLY A 200 5.49 -0.32 0.58
C GLY A 200 6.07 0.13 -0.76
N TRP A 201 7.34 -0.17 -1.03
CA TRP A 201 7.99 0.20 -2.31
C TRP A 201 7.41 -0.50 -3.52
N ARG A 202 7.15 -1.82 -3.41
CA ARG A 202 6.45 -2.57 -4.44
C ARG A 202 5.05 -1.98 -4.69
N GLY A 203 4.33 -1.64 -3.63
CA GLY A 203 3.01 -0.99 -3.68
C GLY A 203 3.05 0.34 -4.44
N SER A 204 4.00 1.21 -4.14
CA SER A 204 4.20 2.47 -4.86
C SER A 204 4.41 2.24 -6.36
N ILE A 205 5.28 1.32 -6.74
CA ILE A 205 5.52 1.05 -8.17
C ILE A 205 4.25 0.52 -8.84
N MET A 206 3.51 -0.35 -8.15
CA MET A 206 2.26 -0.91 -8.64
C MET A 206 1.21 0.18 -8.90
N VAL A 207 1.13 1.24 -8.09
CA VAL A 207 0.21 2.38 -8.32
C VAL A 207 0.49 3.03 -9.66
N ALA A 208 1.74 3.43 -9.93
CA ALA A 208 2.11 4.07 -11.18
C ALA A 208 1.93 3.15 -12.40
N LEU A 209 2.28 1.87 -12.28
CA LEU A 209 2.00 0.85 -13.30
C LEU A 209 0.50 0.75 -13.60
N ASN A 210 -0.33 0.78 -12.57
CA ASN A 210 -1.75 0.62 -12.68
C ASN A 210 -2.39 1.79 -13.44
N GLN A 211 -2.00 3.02 -13.12
CA GLN A 211 -2.52 4.22 -13.76
C GLN A 211 -1.99 4.44 -15.18
N LEU A 212 -0.71 4.17 -15.43
CA LEU A 212 -0.11 4.41 -16.76
C LEU A 212 -0.32 3.25 -17.75
N LEU A 213 -0.37 2.01 -17.28
CA LEU A 213 -0.32 0.83 -18.16
C LEU A 213 -1.51 -0.11 -18.00
N CYS A 214 -2.30 -0.04 -16.92
CA CYS A 214 -3.35 -1.04 -16.63
C CYS A 214 -4.73 -0.42 -16.33
N TRP A 215 -4.94 0.86 -16.63
CA TRP A 215 -6.21 1.55 -16.38
C TRP A 215 -7.39 0.93 -17.16
N ASP A 216 -7.11 0.41 -18.35
CA ASP A 216 -8.04 -0.32 -19.24
C ASP A 216 -8.36 -1.74 -18.75
N GLN A 217 -7.73 -2.19 -17.66
CA GLN A 217 -7.95 -3.50 -17.03
C GLN A 217 -8.81 -3.39 -15.77
N TYR A 218 -9.49 -2.25 -15.56
CA TYR A 218 -10.22 -1.94 -14.32
C TYR A 218 -9.38 -2.17 -13.06
N PHE A 219 -8.07 -1.89 -13.18
CA PHE A 219 -7.09 -2.05 -12.13
C PHE A 219 -6.90 -3.50 -11.61
N ALA A 220 -7.37 -4.50 -12.37
CA ALA A 220 -7.12 -5.92 -12.13
C ALA A 220 -5.72 -6.34 -12.57
N ILE A 221 -4.69 -5.72 -11.98
CA ILE A 221 -3.29 -5.79 -12.42
C ILE A 221 -2.63 -7.18 -12.28
N GLY A 222 -3.28 -8.15 -11.64
CA GLY A 222 -2.67 -9.46 -11.34
C GLY A 222 -2.16 -10.22 -12.57
N GLY A 223 -2.76 -10.00 -13.74
CA GLY A 223 -2.26 -10.52 -15.02
C GLY A 223 -0.94 -9.87 -15.45
N ALA A 224 -0.89 -8.53 -15.43
CA ALA A 224 0.30 -7.75 -15.74
C ALA A 224 1.48 -8.07 -14.80
N LEU A 225 1.21 -8.28 -13.50
CA LEU A 225 2.24 -8.60 -12.50
C LEU A 225 3.01 -9.91 -12.77
N ARG A 226 2.50 -10.80 -13.62
CA ARG A 226 3.26 -11.98 -14.08
C ARG A 226 4.50 -11.60 -14.90
N HIS A 227 4.53 -10.37 -15.42
CA HIS A 227 5.60 -9.80 -16.26
C HIS A 227 6.30 -8.62 -15.59
N VAL A 228 6.21 -8.52 -14.26
CA VAL A 228 6.85 -7.47 -13.48
C VAL A 228 7.67 -8.09 -12.36
N SER A 229 8.95 -7.77 -12.31
CA SER A 229 9.86 -8.16 -11.22
C SER A 229 10.34 -6.95 -10.45
N PHE A 230 10.52 -7.15 -9.15
CA PHE A 230 10.95 -6.16 -8.18
C PHE A 230 12.24 -6.66 -7.56
N ASP A 231 13.37 -6.19 -8.06
CA ASP A 231 14.73 -6.58 -7.68
C ASP A 231 15.31 -5.48 -6.79
N ALA A 232 14.82 -5.45 -5.54
CA ALA A 232 15.17 -4.43 -4.57
C ALA A 232 16.54 -4.71 -3.94
N THR A 233 17.28 -3.65 -3.63
CA THR A 233 18.40 -3.64 -2.69
C THR A 233 17.85 -3.42 -1.27
N PRO A 234 17.91 -4.44 -0.39
CA PRO A 234 17.50 -4.30 1.01
C PRO A 234 18.39 -3.32 1.79
N GLY A 235 17.89 -2.79 2.89
CA GLY A 235 18.63 -1.85 3.75
C GLY A 235 18.59 -0.38 3.29
N THR A 236 17.87 -0.11 2.20
CA THR A 236 17.62 1.23 1.69
C THR A 236 16.35 1.82 2.30
N MET A 237 16.18 3.13 2.26
CA MET A 237 15.01 3.79 2.85
C MET A 237 13.67 3.39 2.22
N ASN A 238 13.65 2.83 1.01
CA ASN A 238 12.45 2.27 0.40
C ASN A 238 12.51 0.74 0.29
N CYS A 239 13.42 0.05 0.96
CA CYS A 239 13.36 -1.38 1.16
C CYS A 239 14.05 -1.73 2.48
N ALA A 240 13.51 -1.17 3.56
CA ALA A 240 14.16 -1.20 4.86
C ALA A 240 14.09 -2.57 5.52
N ASN A 241 15.16 -2.92 6.23
CA ASN A 241 15.23 -4.06 7.12
C ASN A 241 14.64 -3.70 8.49
N PHE A 242 14.02 -4.68 9.13
CA PHE A 242 13.62 -4.57 10.53
C PHE A 242 14.86 -4.28 11.42
N PRO A 243 14.79 -3.40 12.42
CA PRO A 243 13.60 -2.72 12.97
C PRO A 243 13.50 -1.23 12.56
N ALA A 244 13.83 -0.84 11.33
CA ALA A 244 13.69 0.55 10.89
C ALA A 244 12.29 1.11 11.18
N SER A 245 12.21 2.39 11.54
CA SER A 245 10.91 3.03 11.63
C SER A 245 10.30 3.24 10.23
N VAL A 246 9.02 2.89 10.08
CA VAL A 246 8.23 3.05 8.85
C VAL A 246 7.02 3.95 9.07
N SER A 247 7.06 4.74 10.15
CA SER A 247 5.90 5.48 10.61
C SER A 247 5.35 6.38 9.51
N THR A 248 6.21 7.14 8.85
CA THR A 248 5.84 8.09 7.79
C THR A 248 5.93 7.48 6.40
N ALA A 249 6.07 6.16 6.25
CA ALA A 249 6.21 5.48 4.96
C ALA A 249 5.18 5.96 3.91
N PRO A 250 3.87 5.98 4.20
CA PRO A 250 2.86 6.30 3.19
C PRO A 250 2.98 7.71 2.63
N VAL A 251 3.53 8.65 3.41
CA VAL A 251 3.59 10.10 3.12
C VAL A 251 5.01 10.59 2.82
N GLN A 252 5.98 9.68 2.86
CA GLN A 252 7.39 9.97 2.56
C GLN A 252 7.95 8.92 1.61
N ALA A 253 8.56 7.81 2.09
CA ALA A 253 9.24 6.85 1.21
C ALA A 253 8.34 6.26 0.11
N MET A 254 7.08 5.95 0.42
CA MET A 254 6.15 5.40 -0.56
C MET A 254 5.75 6.45 -1.59
N GLU A 255 5.39 7.64 -1.13
CA GLU A 255 4.98 8.76 -1.99
C GLU A 255 6.15 9.22 -2.89
N ILE A 256 7.33 9.46 -2.33
CA ILE A 256 8.50 9.88 -3.11
C ILE A 256 8.96 8.79 -4.09
N SER A 257 8.72 7.50 -3.81
CA SER A 257 9.02 6.40 -4.73
C SER A 257 8.12 6.40 -5.96
N LEU A 258 6.94 7.03 -5.90
CA LEU A 258 6.06 7.17 -7.07
C LEU A 258 6.70 8.05 -8.14
N TYR A 259 7.32 9.18 -7.77
CA TYR A 259 7.89 10.17 -8.69
C TYR A 259 8.86 9.56 -9.71
N PRO A 260 9.96 8.90 -9.30
CA PRO A 260 10.87 8.29 -10.24
C PRO A 260 10.20 7.12 -10.98
N THR A 261 9.16 6.49 -10.42
CA THR A 261 8.38 5.45 -11.12
C THR A 261 7.60 6.03 -12.29
N TYR A 262 6.83 7.09 -12.11
CA TYR A 262 6.17 7.78 -13.22
C TYR A 262 7.20 8.25 -14.23
N ASN A 263 8.30 8.85 -13.80
CA ASN A 263 9.32 9.35 -14.72
C ASN A 263 9.92 8.25 -15.59
N VAL A 264 10.33 7.09 -15.02
CA VAL A 264 10.90 6.00 -15.84
C VAL A 264 9.86 5.35 -16.74
N LEU A 265 8.62 5.20 -16.28
CA LEU A 265 7.53 4.66 -17.10
C LEU A 265 7.18 5.62 -18.24
N SER A 266 7.02 6.91 -17.96
CA SER A 266 6.74 7.93 -18.96
C SER A 266 7.87 8.05 -19.98
N LYS A 267 9.14 7.97 -19.57
CA LYS A 267 10.30 7.91 -20.49
C LYS A 267 10.24 6.69 -21.41
N MET A 268 9.80 5.53 -20.91
CA MET A 268 9.61 4.33 -21.72
C MET A 268 8.43 4.47 -22.69
N ILE A 269 7.30 5.00 -22.21
CA ILE A 269 6.05 5.14 -22.97
C ILE A 269 6.18 6.20 -24.08
N PHE A 270 6.98 7.25 -23.87
CA PHE A 270 7.11 8.40 -24.76
C PHE A 270 7.45 8.06 -26.21
N SER A 271 8.11 6.92 -26.47
CA SER A 271 8.47 6.49 -27.81
C SER A 271 7.27 6.07 -28.68
N ASP A 272 6.14 5.68 -28.07
CA ASP A 272 4.93 5.30 -28.81
C ASP A 272 3.96 6.49 -28.92
N THR A 273 3.59 6.84 -30.16
CA THR A 273 2.80 8.04 -30.44
C THR A 273 1.39 8.01 -29.85
N LYS A 274 0.82 6.82 -29.62
CA LYS A 274 -0.51 6.68 -29.04
C LYS A 274 -0.45 6.60 -27.53
N MET A 275 0.46 5.78 -26.99
CA MET A 275 0.57 5.59 -25.54
C MET A 275 1.09 6.83 -24.82
N ARG A 276 1.87 7.70 -25.49
CA ARG A 276 2.35 8.95 -24.88
C ARG A 276 1.23 9.93 -24.50
N GLU A 277 0.01 9.75 -25.00
CA GLU A 277 -1.17 10.53 -24.58
C GLU A 277 -1.56 10.26 -23.12
N ASP A 278 -1.20 9.08 -22.59
CA ASP A 278 -1.48 8.66 -21.21
C ASP A 278 -0.38 9.09 -20.23
N ILE A 279 0.67 9.78 -20.70
CA ILE A 279 1.75 10.24 -19.82
C ILE A 279 1.19 11.28 -18.84
N MET A 280 1.34 10.96 -17.57
CA MET A 280 1.15 11.89 -16.45
C MET A 280 2.48 12.10 -15.75
N CYS A 281 2.64 13.28 -15.15
CA CYS A 281 3.65 13.50 -14.13
C CYS A 281 2.97 13.52 -12.76
N ILE A 282 3.71 13.23 -11.70
CA ILE A 282 3.17 13.55 -10.39
C ILE A 282 3.12 15.07 -10.25
N GLY A 283 1.93 15.59 -9.93
CA GLY A 283 1.73 17.00 -9.63
C GLY A 283 2.49 17.41 -8.37
N GLY A 284 3.07 18.61 -8.37
CA GLY A 284 3.93 19.13 -7.28
C GLY A 284 3.25 19.25 -5.90
N THR A 285 1.94 19.02 -5.79
CA THR A 285 1.17 19.02 -4.54
C THR A 285 1.07 17.65 -3.86
N SER A 286 1.64 16.58 -4.42
CA SER A 286 1.73 15.27 -3.73
C SER A 286 2.91 15.20 -2.74
N GLN A 287 3.19 16.29 -2.04
CA GLN A 287 3.73 16.15 -0.70
C GLN A 287 2.52 16.46 0.16
N TRP A 288 1.70 15.47 0.47
CA TRP A 288 0.56 15.64 1.35
C TRP A 288 1.07 16.32 2.64
N PRO A 289 0.86 17.63 2.88
CA PRO A 289 1.36 18.28 4.10
C PRO A 289 0.43 17.86 5.24
N ALA A 290 0.62 16.62 5.69
CA ALA A 290 -0.15 15.99 6.73
C ALA A 290 -0.01 16.83 8.01
N THR A 291 -1.07 17.55 8.36
CA THR A 291 -1.11 18.34 9.59
C THR A 291 -1.79 17.51 10.66
N ILE A 292 -1.05 17.23 11.73
CA ILE A 292 -1.54 16.41 12.85
C ILE A 292 -1.73 17.33 14.06
N PHE A 293 -2.97 17.41 14.54
CA PHE A 293 -3.33 18.09 15.77
C PHE A 293 -3.33 17.08 16.91
N ARG A 294 -2.73 17.44 18.05
CA ARG A 294 -2.65 16.58 19.24
C ARG A 294 -2.94 17.42 20.48
N GLY A 295 -3.64 16.83 21.45
CA GLY A 295 -3.93 17.53 22.70
C GLY A 295 -5.17 16.96 23.38
N THR A 296 -5.93 17.86 23.97
CA THR A 296 -7.23 17.57 24.60
C THR A 296 -8.34 18.17 23.74
N ASP A 297 -9.34 17.37 23.39
CA ASP A 297 -10.45 17.82 22.56
C ASP A 297 -11.46 18.64 23.37
N GLN A 298 -12.51 19.13 22.71
CA GLN A 298 -13.54 19.95 23.33
C GLN A 298 -14.37 19.22 24.40
N TRP A 299 -14.21 17.90 24.54
CA TRP A 299 -14.89 17.06 25.52
C TRP A 299 -13.99 16.69 26.71
N GLY A 300 -12.72 17.09 26.69
CA GLY A 300 -11.76 16.79 27.74
C GLY A 300 -10.94 15.52 27.51
N ASP A 301 -11.08 14.86 26.35
CA ASP A 301 -10.39 13.61 26.06
C ASP A 301 -9.07 13.83 25.31
N PRO A 302 -8.02 13.03 25.54
CA PRO A 302 -6.82 13.02 24.71
C PRO A 302 -7.16 12.67 23.26
N PHE A 303 -6.61 13.40 22.30
CA PHE A 303 -6.82 13.13 20.87
C PHE A 303 -5.58 13.38 20.02
N GLY A 304 -5.63 12.81 18.81
CA GLY A 304 -4.62 13.00 17.77
C GLY A 304 -5.31 12.92 16.41
N TYR A 305 -5.59 14.05 15.77
CA TYR A 305 -6.34 14.11 14.51
C TYR A 305 -5.44 14.48 13.34
N LEU A 306 -5.57 13.73 12.26
CA LEU A 306 -4.91 13.98 10.98
C LEU A 306 -5.85 14.75 10.05
N LEU A 307 -5.45 15.95 9.64
CA LEU A 307 -6.19 16.73 8.66
C LEU A 307 -6.00 16.14 7.25
N VAL A 308 -7.10 15.66 6.67
CA VAL A 308 -7.11 14.99 5.37
C VAL A 308 -7.46 15.90 4.20
N ASP A 309 -7.83 17.16 4.44
CA ASP A 309 -8.09 18.17 3.40
C ASP A 309 -7.02 18.21 2.30
N PRO A 310 -5.71 18.08 2.62
CA PRO A 310 -4.69 18.15 1.58
C PRO A 310 -4.60 16.90 0.68
N ILE A 311 -5.42 15.86 0.92
CA ILE A 311 -5.62 14.74 -0.03
C ILE A 311 -6.29 15.23 -1.32
N GLY A 312 -7.04 16.35 -1.28
CA GLY A 312 -7.64 16.99 -2.46
C GLY A 312 -6.64 17.71 -3.38
N GLY A 313 -5.36 17.33 -3.37
CA GLY A 313 -4.29 17.97 -4.15
C GLY A 313 -4.45 17.86 -5.66
N ALA A 314 -3.65 18.63 -6.39
CA ALA A 314 -3.64 18.65 -7.86
C ALA A 314 -2.90 17.45 -8.47
N ILE A 315 -3.39 16.99 -9.62
CA ILE A 315 -2.72 16.05 -10.51
C ILE A 315 -1.87 16.80 -11.55
N GLY A 316 -0.76 16.19 -11.99
CA GLY A 316 0.18 16.76 -12.97
C GLY A 316 0.16 16.05 -14.31
#